data_AF-A0A7C3T5R7-F1
#
_entry.id   AF-A0A7C3T5R7-F1
#
_cell.length_a   1.000
_cell.length_b   1.000
_cell.length_c   1.000
_cell.angle_alpha   90.00
_cell.angle_beta   90.00
_cell.angle_gamma   90.00
#
_symmetry.space_group_name_H-M   'P 1'
#
loop_
_entity.id
_entity.type
_entity.pdbx_description
1 polymer ?
#
loop_
_entity_poly.entity_id
_entity_poly.type
_entity_poly.pdbx_seq_one_letter_code
_entity_poly.pdbx_strand_id
1 'polypeptide(L)' 'KEKFRTEIGAGAFIGSNACLIAPIRIGEGAVVGAGSVITEDVPPYALALERSAQVVKPEWARRFKEEG' A
#
# COMPACT_ATOMS: atom_id res chain seq x y z
N LYS A 1 14.32 -18.81 11.62
CA LYS A 1 13.29 -18.05 10.87
C LYS A 1 13.89 -17.69 9.52
N GLU A 2 13.26 -18.13 8.43
CA GLU A 2 13.62 -17.67 7.09
C GLU A 2 13.22 -16.20 6.91
N LYS A 3 14.10 -15.40 6.31
CA LYS A 3 13.84 -14.00 5.96
C LYS A 3 13.81 -13.89 4.45
N PHE A 4 12.91 -13.05 3.94
CA PHE A 4 12.77 -12.79 2.51
C PHE A 4 13.19 -11.35 2.20
N ARG A 5 13.77 -11.13 1.02
CA ARG A 5 14.31 -9.85 0.60
C ARG A 5 13.30 -9.09 -0.26
N THR A 6 13.18 -7.79 -0.03
CA THR A 6 12.53 -6.84 -0.95
C THR A 6 13.61 -6.01 -1.62
N GLU A 7 13.51 -5.81 -2.93
CA GLU A 7 14.41 -4.97 -3.72
C GLU A 7 13.67 -3.72 -4.19
N ILE A 8 14.27 -2.54 -4.01
CA ILE A 8 13.68 -1.26 -4.40
C ILE A 8 14.64 -0.60 -5.40
N GLY A 9 14.14 -0.34 -6.60
CA GLY A 9 14.87 0.29 -7.69
C GLY A 9 15.16 1.76 -7.41
N ALA A 10 16.13 2.31 -8.16
CA ALA A 10 16.51 3.72 -8.03
C ALA A 10 15.32 4.64 -8.33
N GLY A 11 15.17 5.71 -7.56
CA GLY A 11 14.10 6.69 -7.76
C GLY A 11 12.67 6.19 -7.51
N ALA A 12 12.47 4.95 -7.04
CA ALA A 12 11.15 4.47 -6.67
C ALA A 12 10.60 5.27 -5.47
N PHE A 13 9.30 5.57 -5.51
CA PHE A 13 8.60 6.27 -4.45
C PHE A 13 7.69 5.31 -3.69
N ILE A 14 7.90 5.20 -2.37
CA ILE A 14 7.07 4.37 -1.50
C ILE A 14 6.13 5.27 -0.70
N GLY A 15 4.83 5.16 -0.97
CA GLY A 15 3.79 5.90 -0.27
C GLY A 15 3.76 5.62 1.23
N SER A 16 3.33 6.62 2.01
CA SER A 16 3.21 6.48 3.46
C SER A 16 2.28 5.32 3.84
N ASN A 17 2.66 4.57 4.87
CA ASN A 17 1.91 3.40 5.34
C ASN A 17 1.72 2.29 4.28
N ALA A 18 2.60 2.19 3.29
CA ALA A 18 2.65 1.02 2.43
C ALA A 18 3.27 -0.19 3.15
N CYS A 19 2.80 -1.39 2.84
CA CYS A 19 3.37 -2.66 3.28
C CYS A 19 3.92 -3.43 2.09
N LEU A 20 5.18 -3.88 2.19
CA LEU A 20 5.88 -4.64 1.15
C LEU A 20 6.06 -6.09 1.62
N ILE A 21 5.33 -7.03 1.00
CA ILE A 21 5.37 -8.45 1.39
C ILE A 21 6.44 -9.17 0.57
N ALA A 22 7.61 -9.38 1.16
CA ALA A 22 8.72 -10.07 0.51
C ALA A 22 8.40 -11.56 0.20
N PRO A 23 9.02 -12.15 -0.85
CA PRO A 23 10.00 -11.54 -1.76
C PRO A 23 9.35 -10.84 -2.95
N ILE A 24 9.64 -9.54 -3.12
CA ILE A 24 9.17 -8.73 -4.26
C ILE A 24 10.22 -7.71 -4.72
N ARG A 25 10.06 -7.23 -5.95
CA ARG A 25 10.85 -6.16 -6.57
C ARG A 25 9.97 -4.97 -6.92
N ILE A 26 10.40 -3.79 -6.52
CA ILE A 26 9.83 -2.51 -6.95
C ILE A 26 10.79 -1.93 -8.00
N GLY A 27 10.33 -1.78 -9.24
CA GLY A 27 11.14 -1.30 -10.34
C GLY A 27 11.65 0.14 -10.17
N GLU A 28 12.66 0.50 -10.95
CA GLU A 28 13.17 1.88 -11.03
C GLU A 28 12.05 2.88 -11.34
N GLY A 29 12.01 4.00 -10.63
CA GLY A 29 11.01 5.06 -10.84
C GLY A 29 9.56 4.64 -10.57
N ALA A 30 9.30 3.43 -10.08
CA ALA A 30 7.96 2.98 -9.76
C ALA A 30 7.38 3.75 -8.56
N VAL A 31 6.05 3.87 -8.52
CA VAL A 31 5.32 4.56 -7.46
C VAL A 31 4.40 3.56 -6.77
N VAL A 32 4.56 3.40 -5.45
CA VAL A 32 3.63 2.65 -4.60
C VAL A 32 2.70 3.62 -3.92
N GLY A 33 1.39 3.41 -4.06
CA GLY A 33 0.36 4.21 -3.42
C GLY A 33 0.45 4.19 -1.89
N ALA A 34 0.06 5.30 -1.25
CA ALA A 34 -0.04 5.36 0.20
C ALA A 34 -1.13 4.40 0.72
N GLY A 35 -0.82 3.69 1.81
CA GLY A 35 -1.70 2.71 2.42
C GLY A 35 -1.82 1.38 1.68
N SER A 36 -0.98 1.13 0.66
CA SER A 36 -1.07 -0.08 -0.16
C SER A 36 -0.32 -1.27 0.39
N VAL A 37 -0.90 -2.47 0.25
CA VAL A 37 -0.23 -3.75 0.50
C VAL A 37 0.20 -4.36 -0.83
N ILE A 38 1.51 -4.40 -1.08
CA ILE A 38 2.07 -4.93 -2.33
C ILE A 38 2.58 -6.35 -2.10
N THR A 39 2.04 -7.28 -2.89
CA THR A 39 2.34 -8.73 -2.81
C THR A 39 3.00 -9.28 -4.07
N GLU A 40 3.16 -8.47 -5.11
CA GLU A 40 3.70 -8.86 -6.41
C GLU A 40 4.73 -7.83 -6.89
N ASP A 41 5.58 -8.23 -7.84
CA ASP A 41 6.57 -7.34 -8.44
C ASP A 41 5.90 -6.16 -9.15
N VAL A 42 6.47 -4.97 -8.96
CA VAL A 42 6.02 -3.73 -9.60
C VAL A 42 7.00 -3.39 -10.73
N PRO A 43 6.55 -3.33 -12.00
CA PRO A 43 7.44 -2.97 -13.11
C PRO A 43 8.05 -1.56 -12.96
N PRO A 44 9.21 -1.29 -13.60
CA PRO A 44 9.78 0.05 -13.66
C PRO A 44 8.76 1.09 -14.17
N TYR A 45 8.79 2.28 -13.58
CA TYR A 45 7.92 3.42 -13.93
C TYR A 45 6.41 3.15 -13.82
N ALA A 46 5.99 2.05 -13.19
CA ALA A 46 4.58 1.72 -12.98
C ALA A 46 4.04 2.33 -11.67
N LEU A 47 2.72 2.57 -11.64
CA LEU A 47 1.98 2.85 -10.41
C LEU A 47 1.39 1.53 -9.88
N ALA A 48 1.78 1.15 -8.68
CA ALA A 48 1.13 0.07 -7.92
C ALA A 48 0.18 0.67 -6.88
N LEU A 49 -1.08 0.28 -6.95
CA LEU A 49 -2.14 0.73 -6.05
C LEU A 49 -2.96 -0.48 -5.59
N GLU A 50 -2.88 -0.79 -4.31
CA GLU A 50 -3.81 -1.69 -3.64
C GLU A 50 -4.44 -0.87 -2.51
N ARG A 51 -5.73 -0.57 -2.60
CA ARG A 51 -6.50 0.04 -1.51
C ARG A 51 -7.97 -0.02 -1.85
N SER A 52 -8.81 -0.09 -0.83
CA SER A 52 -10.26 0.06 -1.02
C SER A 52 -10.62 1.48 -1.46
N ALA A 53 -11.69 1.59 -2.26
CA ALA A 53 -12.30 2.89 -2.51
C ALA A 53 -12.76 3.51 -1.19
N GLN A 54 -12.54 4.81 -1.02
CA GLN A 54 -12.99 5.50 0.19
C GLN A 54 -14.52 5.52 0.23
N VAL A 55 -15.08 5.06 1.33
CA VAL A 55 -16.52 5.14 1.60
C VAL A 55 -16.74 6.06 2.79
N VAL A 56 -17.62 7.05 2.62
CA VAL A 56 -18.06 7.93 3.70
C VAL A 56 -19.49 7.53 4.08
N LYS A 57 -19.71 7.21 5.36
CA LYS A 57 -21.03 6.91 5.91
C LYS A 57 -21.45 8.04 6.88
N PRO A 58 -22.22 9.04 6.41
CA PRO A 58 -22.68 10.13 7.27
C PRO A 58 -23.43 9.62 8.50
N GLU A 59 -23.37 10.37 9.61
CA GLU A 59 -24.02 10.06 10.89
C GLU A 59 -23.60 8.76 11.59
N TRP A 60 -22.79 7.89 10.97
CA TRP A 60 -22.45 6.58 11.52
C TRP A 60 -21.75 6.68 12.88
N ALA A 61 -20.75 7.56 13.00
CA ALA A 61 -19.99 7.73 14.25
C ALA A 61 -20.83 8.34 15.38
N ARG A 62 -21.86 9.13 15.06
CA ARG A 62 -22.79 9.66 16.06
C ARG A 62 -23.65 8.54 16.63
N ARG A 63 -24.25 7.71 15.77
CA ARG A 63 -25.07 6.55 16.19
C ARG A 63 -24.27 5.58 17.06
N PHE A 64 -23.03 5.25 16.66
CA PHE A 64 -22.16 4.35 17.43
C PHE A 64 -21.90 4.81 18.87
N LYS A 65 -21.82 6.13 19.12
CA LYS A 65 -21.57 6.69 20.46
C LYS A 65 -22.82 6.85 21.32
N GLU A 66 -24.00 6.93 20.70
CA GLU A 66 -25.28 7.07 21.40
C GLU A 66 -25.88 5.70 21.78
N GLU A 67 -25.57 4.65 21.00
CA GLU A 67 -26.06 3.28 21.20
C GLU A 67 -25.14 2.39 22.05
N GLY A 68 -23.90 2.83 22.33
CA GLY A 68 -22.91 2.13 23.16
C GLY A 68 -22.82 2.73 24.55
#